data_AF-A0A7K0LQH1-F1
#
_entry.id   AF-A0A7K0LQH1-F1
#
_cell.length_a   1.000
_cell.length_b   1.000
_cell.length_c   1.000
_cell.angle_alpha   90.00
_cell.angle_beta   90.00
_cell.angle_gamma   90.00
#
_symmetry.space_group_name_H-M   'P 1'
#
loop_
_entity.id
_entity.type
_entity.pdbx_description
1 polymer ?
#
loop_
_entity_poly.entity_id
_entity_poly.type
_entity_poly.pdbx_seq_one_letter_code
_entity_poly.pdbx_strand_id
1 'polypeptide(L)'
;NARVGGVLSLVLFAVFLGIPSSERNAVEDCLLVGLGGVLVLGWLVALRLLFHRRKSWGAPPLSPNVIDRLRPRLNLRDDFFRHGVRLAGAFTTATIISQVLMWPHQYWIPMTVAWVALPDPTGTATRVAGRVLGTLVGVALITVVIVGAGPGPYAIAILVGIGALIAEVFIVANYLVCVVGVTTFMIALFTLVGDPVGETVAYRAFCTILAGVITIAWSMVWPAVGHEHRHLFRGRRETDAQPDSS
;
A
#
# COMPACT_ATOMS: atom_id res chain seq x y z
N ASN A 1 -0.16 12.00 8.92
CA ASN A 1 0.51 11.04 8.00
C ASN A 1 1.24 9.87 8.66
N ALA A 2 1.04 9.57 9.96
CA ALA A 2 1.70 8.41 10.61
C ALA A 2 1.30 7.04 10.00
N ARG A 3 0.04 6.90 9.57
CA ARG A 3 -0.47 5.68 8.93
C ARG A 3 0.23 5.35 7.61
N VAL A 4 0.44 6.36 6.77
CA VAL A 4 1.14 6.19 5.48
C VAL A 4 2.60 5.83 5.72
N GLY A 5 3.25 6.47 6.70
CA GLY A 5 4.61 6.13 7.12
C GLY A 5 4.75 4.67 7.56
N GLY A 6 3.86 4.19 8.43
CA GLY A 6 3.90 2.80 8.91
C GLY A 6 3.66 1.75 7.81
N VAL A 7 2.72 2.01 6.89
CA VAL A 7 2.49 1.12 5.73
C VAL A 7 3.71 1.09 4.81
N LEU A 8 4.32 2.24 4.53
CA LEU A 8 5.53 2.31 3.71
C LEU A 8 6.69 1.55 4.36
N SER A 9 6.90 1.67 5.67
CA SER A 9 7.90 0.88 6.39
C SER A 9 7.64 -0.62 6.27
N LEU A 10 6.38 -1.07 6.39
CA LEU A 10 6.01 -2.47 6.26
C LEU A 10 6.22 -3.00 4.84
N VAL A 11 5.91 -2.18 3.83
CA VAL A 11 6.19 -2.49 2.42
C VAL A 11 7.68 -2.60 2.17
N LEU A 12 8.48 -1.63 2.62
CA LEU A 12 9.93 -1.67 2.46
C LEU A 12 10.54 -2.89 3.15
N PHE A 13 10.05 -3.23 4.34
CA PHE A 13 10.43 -4.46 5.04
C PHE A 13 10.07 -5.72 4.25
N ALA A 14 8.85 -5.81 3.70
CA ALA A 14 8.45 -6.94 2.85
C ALA A 14 9.35 -7.10 1.64
N VAL A 15 9.67 -5.99 0.97
CA VAL A 15 10.58 -5.94 -0.19
C VAL A 15 11.96 -6.45 0.22
N PHE A 16 12.51 -5.94 1.32
CA PHE A 16 13.81 -6.38 1.83
C PHE A 16 13.85 -7.88 2.14
N LEU A 17 12.80 -8.42 2.76
CA LEU A 17 12.72 -9.86 3.07
C LEU A 17 12.60 -10.77 1.84
N GLY A 18 11.98 -10.28 0.77
CA GLY A 18 11.61 -11.11 -0.39
C GLY A 18 12.50 -10.96 -1.61
N ILE A 19 13.54 -10.11 -1.58
CA ILE A 19 14.55 -10.05 -2.64
C ILE A 19 15.53 -11.22 -2.42
N PRO A 20 15.67 -12.14 -3.38
CA PRO A 20 16.67 -13.20 -3.29
C PRO A 20 18.06 -12.57 -3.38
N SER A 21 18.69 -12.33 -2.24
CA SER A 21 20.10 -11.92 -2.19
C SER A 21 20.96 -13.15 -2.48
N SER A 22 21.62 -13.18 -3.62
CA SER A 22 22.71 -14.13 -3.81
C SER A 22 23.79 -13.81 -2.76
N GLU A 23 24.25 -14.81 -1.99
CA GLU A 23 25.17 -14.62 -0.85
C GLU A 23 26.47 -13.85 -1.16
N ARG A 24 26.77 -13.57 -2.43
CA ARG A 24 28.00 -12.89 -2.85
C ARG A 24 28.04 -11.40 -2.52
N ASN A 25 26.94 -10.64 -2.57
CA ASN A 25 27.03 -9.16 -2.57
C ASN A 25 26.01 -8.44 -1.64
N ALA A 26 25.69 -9.01 -0.48
CA ALA A 26 24.79 -8.36 0.50
C ALA A 26 25.23 -6.93 0.89
N VAL A 27 26.53 -6.65 0.82
CA VAL A 27 27.11 -5.31 1.06
C VAL A 27 26.73 -4.33 -0.06
N GLU A 28 26.77 -4.75 -1.32
CA GLU A 28 26.38 -3.90 -2.45
C GLU A 28 24.88 -3.60 -2.41
N ASP A 29 24.05 -4.59 -2.07
CA ASP A 29 22.61 -4.40 -1.88
C ASP A 29 22.33 -3.38 -0.76
N CYS A 30 23.04 -3.50 0.38
CA CYS A 30 22.95 -2.54 1.46
C CYS A 30 23.38 -1.12 1.03
N LEU A 31 24.45 -1.01 0.24
CA LEU A 31 24.95 0.27 -0.27
C LEU A 31 23.97 0.91 -1.26
N LEU A 32 23.38 0.12 -2.17
CA LEU A 32 22.38 0.59 -3.13
C LEU A 32 21.08 1.04 -2.43
N VAL A 33 20.62 0.29 -1.42
CA VAL A 33 19.49 0.68 -0.57
C VAL A 33 19.82 1.97 0.21
N GLY A 34 21.02 2.07 0.76
CA GLY A 34 21.51 3.27 1.43
C GLY A 34 21.53 4.49 0.52
N LEU A 35 22.07 4.34 -0.69
CA LEU A 35 22.12 5.38 -1.71
C LEU A 35 20.72 5.83 -2.12
N GLY A 36 19.81 4.89 -2.39
CA GLY A 36 18.40 5.18 -2.69
C GLY A 36 17.72 5.96 -1.56
N GLY A 37 17.97 5.55 -0.31
CA GLY A 37 17.51 6.27 0.88
C GLY A 37 18.02 7.72 0.93
N VAL A 38 19.32 7.94 0.70
CA VAL A 38 19.93 9.27 0.67
C VAL A 38 19.35 10.14 -0.46
N LEU A 39 19.15 9.57 -1.65
CA LEU A 39 18.56 10.28 -2.78
C LEU A 39 17.11 10.69 -2.51
N VAL A 40 16.29 9.78 -1.96
CA VAL A 40 14.91 10.10 -1.57
C VAL A 40 14.87 11.15 -0.47
N LEU A 41 15.74 11.04 0.54
CA LEU A 41 15.83 12.02 1.63
C LEU A 41 16.28 13.39 1.11
N GLY A 42 17.28 13.41 0.23
CA GLY A 42 17.79 14.61 -0.42
C GLY A 42 16.74 15.27 -1.30
N TRP A 43 16.00 14.49 -2.09
CA TRP A 43 14.90 14.98 -2.92
C TRP A 43 13.76 15.53 -2.06
N LEU A 44 13.37 14.84 -0.99
CA LEU A 44 12.36 15.32 -0.05
C LEU A 44 12.79 16.61 0.66
N VAL A 45 14.07 16.73 1.05
CA VAL A 45 14.63 17.95 1.63
C VAL A 45 14.66 19.07 0.60
N ALA A 46 15.11 18.81 -0.63
CA ALA A 46 15.14 19.79 -1.72
C ALA A 46 13.72 20.28 -2.04
N LEU A 47 12.76 19.37 -2.24
CA LEU A 47 11.36 19.73 -2.41
C LEU A 47 10.83 20.50 -1.21
N ARG A 48 11.16 20.08 0.02
CA ARG A 48 10.74 20.81 1.21
C ARG A 48 11.31 22.22 1.22
N LEU A 49 12.57 22.42 0.89
CA LEU A 49 13.22 23.75 0.81
C LEU A 49 12.64 24.61 -0.31
N LEU A 50 12.38 24.01 -1.48
CA LEU A 50 11.84 24.69 -2.66
C LEU A 50 10.35 25.04 -2.49
N PHE A 51 9.58 24.21 -1.79
CA PHE A 51 8.13 24.35 -1.63
C PHE A 51 7.69 24.75 -0.20
N HIS A 52 8.61 25.08 0.74
CA HIS A 52 8.26 25.45 2.14
C HIS A 52 7.56 26.79 2.34
N ARG A 53 6.98 27.39 1.29
CA ARG A 53 6.18 28.61 1.45
C ARG A 53 4.68 28.41 1.70
N ARG A 54 4.15 27.18 1.89
CA ARG A 54 2.75 27.05 2.34
C ARG A 54 2.48 26.00 3.42
N LYS A 55 2.06 26.55 4.57
CA LYS A 55 1.14 26.04 5.59
C LYS A 55 1.74 25.13 6.68
N SER A 56 2.11 25.76 7.79
CA SER A 56 2.32 25.11 9.09
C SER A 56 0.99 24.54 9.59
N TRP A 57 0.84 23.22 9.45
CA TRP A 57 -0.24 22.49 10.10
C TRP A 57 -0.02 22.60 11.61
N GLY A 58 -0.91 23.30 12.31
CA GLY A 58 -0.92 23.35 13.77
C GLY A 58 -1.19 21.96 14.31
N ALA A 59 -0.13 21.23 14.66
CA ALA A 59 -0.27 19.98 15.38
C ALA A 59 -0.64 20.33 16.83
N PRO A 60 -1.70 19.72 17.40
CA PRO A 60 -2.00 19.90 18.82
C PRO A 60 -0.80 19.44 19.66
N PRO A 61 -0.56 20.06 20.83
CA PRO A 61 0.55 19.69 21.69
C PRO A 61 0.44 18.21 22.07
N LEU A 62 1.41 17.42 21.62
CA LEU A 62 1.48 15.99 21.94
C LEU A 62 2.25 15.83 23.24
N SER A 63 1.79 14.95 24.14
CA SER A 63 2.60 14.56 25.30
C SER A 63 3.93 13.97 24.81
N PRO A 64 5.05 14.29 25.49
CA PRO A 64 6.37 13.79 25.08
C PRO A 64 6.49 12.26 25.22
N ASN A 65 5.74 11.67 26.15
CA ASN A 65 5.78 10.24 26.42
C ASN A 65 4.93 9.42 25.43
N VAL A 66 5.60 8.55 24.68
CA VAL A 66 4.97 7.58 23.75
C VAL A 66 4.05 6.61 24.51
N ILE A 67 4.44 6.17 25.70
CA ILE A 67 3.69 5.19 26.51
C ILE A 67 2.32 5.76 26.91
N ASP A 68 2.24 7.02 27.32
CA ASP A 68 0.98 7.67 27.71
C ASP A 68 0.01 7.81 26.53
N ARG A 69 0.51 7.82 25.29
CA ARG A 69 -0.30 7.85 24.06
C ARG A 69 -0.80 6.46 23.65
N LEU A 70 -0.01 5.42 23.94
CA LEU A 70 -0.32 4.03 23.57
C LEU A 70 -1.22 3.34 24.59
N ARG A 71 -0.98 3.58 25.89
CA ARG A 71 -1.69 2.91 26.99
C ARG A 71 -3.23 2.97 26.89
N PRO A 72 -3.86 4.09 26.50
CA PRO A 72 -5.32 4.16 26.35
C PRO A 72 -5.85 3.36 25.15
N ARG A 73 -5.01 3.10 24.14
CA ARG A 73 -5.37 2.39 22.89
C ARG A 73 -5.12 0.89 22.97
N LEU A 74 -4.42 0.41 24.00
CA LEU A 74 -4.21 -1.02 24.27
C LEU A 74 -5.46 -1.65 24.92
N ASN A 75 -6.57 -1.61 24.19
CA ASN A 75 -7.82 -2.22 24.61
C ASN A 75 -8.37 -3.09 23.48
N LEU A 76 -8.83 -4.29 23.82
CA LEU A 76 -9.48 -5.21 22.88
C LEU A 76 -10.78 -4.66 22.28
N ARG A 77 -11.29 -3.52 22.77
CA ARG A 77 -12.42 -2.77 22.21
C ARG A 77 -12.00 -1.67 21.23
N ASP A 78 -10.72 -1.35 21.11
CA ASP A 78 -10.22 -0.32 20.18
C ASP A 78 -10.04 -0.91 18.77
N ASP A 79 -10.65 -0.28 17.77
CA ASP A 79 -10.60 -0.73 16.37
C ASP A 79 -9.18 -0.69 15.78
N PHE A 80 -8.32 0.21 16.23
CA PHE A 80 -6.92 0.29 15.79
C PHE A 80 -6.09 -0.86 16.34
N PHE A 81 -6.31 -1.27 17.59
CA PHE A 81 -5.63 -2.43 18.18
C PHE A 81 -6.04 -3.72 17.45
N ARG A 82 -7.35 -3.91 17.23
CA ARG A 82 -7.90 -5.03 16.46
C ARG A 82 -7.35 -5.06 15.03
N HIS A 83 -7.25 -3.91 14.38
CA HIS A 83 -6.63 -3.81 13.05
C HIS A 83 -5.15 -4.20 13.08
N GLY A 84 -4.38 -3.75 14.07
CA GLY A 84 -2.97 -4.11 14.21
C GLY A 84 -2.75 -5.62 14.29
N VAL A 85 -3.58 -6.32 15.10
CA VAL A 85 -3.52 -7.79 15.21
C VAL A 85 -3.90 -8.49 13.90
N ARG A 86 -4.99 -8.06 13.24
CA ARG A 86 -5.43 -8.61 11.94
C ARG A 86 -4.37 -8.41 10.86
N LEU A 87 -3.77 -7.22 10.80
CA LEU A 87 -2.72 -6.89 9.85
C LEU A 87 -1.46 -7.72 10.11
N ALA A 88 -1.04 -7.88 11.37
CA ALA A 88 0.10 -8.72 11.73
C ALA A 88 -0.13 -10.18 11.32
N GLY A 89 -1.33 -10.72 11.58
CA GLY A 89 -1.73 -12.06 11.14
C GLY A 89 -1.70 -12.20 9.61
N ALA A 90 -2.37 -11.31 8.89
CA ALA A 90 -2.42 -11.32 7.42
C ALA A 90 -1.04 -11.20 6.78
N PHE A 91 -0.20 -10.30 7.29
CA PHE A 91 1.14 -10.06 6.78
C PHE A 91 2.05 -11.28 7.03
N THR A 92 1.95 -11.90 8.20
CA THR A 92 2.69 -13.12 8.54
C THR A 92 2.25 -14.29 7.66
N THR A 93 0.95 -14.51 7.49
CA THR A 93 0.40 -15.54 6.58
C THR A 93 0.89 -15.33 5.15
N ALA A 94 0.82 -14.10 4.63
CA ALA A 94 1.30 -13.76 3.30
C ALA A 94 2.80 -14.00 3.13
N THR A 95 3.59 -13.65 4.14
CA THR A 95 5.04 -13.87 4.15
C THR A 95 5.37 -15.36 4.11
N ILE A 96 4.76 -16.17 4.99
CA ILE A 96 4.98 -17.63 5.02
C ILE A 96 4.60 -18.26 3.67
N ILE A 97 3.43 -17.93 3.13
CA ILE A 97 3.00 -18.47 1.83
C ILE A 97 3.99 -18.09 0.72
N SER A 98 4.43 -16.83 0.68
CA SER A 98 5.39 -16.38 -0.33
C SER A 98 6.75 -17.08 -0.25
N GLN A 99 7.21 -17.39 0.97
CA GLN A 99 8.47 -18.06 1.22
C GLN A 99 8.38 -19.56 0.88
N VAL A 100 7.28 -20.23 1.24
CA VAL A 100 7.07 -21.66 0.96
C VAL A 100 6.92 -21.93 -0.53
N LEU A 101 6.26 -21.04 -1.28
CA LEU A 101 6.09 -21.19 -2.73
C LEU A 101 7.39 -20.99 -3.50
N MET A 102 8.41 -20.35 -2.90
CA MET A 102 9.70 -20.01 -3.51
C MET A 102 9.58 -19.36 -4.89
N TRP A 103 8.53 -18.57 -5.11
CA TRP A 103 8.27 -17.91 -6.39
C TRP A 103 9.14 -16.68 -6.63
N PRO A 104 9.30 -16.25 -7.89
CA PRO A 104 9.90 -14.95 -8.19
C PRO A 104 9.16 -13.81 -7.46
N HIS A 105 9.90 -12.81 -7.02
CA HIS A 105 9.36 -11.63 -6.34
C HIS A 105 8.47 -11.95 -5.11
N GLN A 106 8.98 -12.80 -4.21
CA GLN A 106 8.27 -13.26 -2.99
C GLN A 106 7.64 -12.11 -2.19
N TYR A 107 8.23 -10.93 -2.23
CA TYR A 107 7.72 -9.73 -1.54
C TYR A 107 6.35 -9.21 -2.03
N TRP A 108 5.85 -9.60 -3.22
CA TRP A 108 4.64 -9.02 -3.79
C TRP A 108 3.37 -9.28 -2.98
N ILE A 109 3.22 -10.49 -2.42
CA ILE A 109 2.05 -10.86 -1.61
C ILE A 109 2.04 -10.04 -0.30
N PRO A 110 3.06 -10.13 0.58
CA PRO A 110 3.07 -9.38 1.84
C PRO A 110 3.03 -7.87 1.63
N MET A 111 3.71 -7.34 0.61
CA MET A 111 3.63 -5.92 0.23
C MET A 111 2.19 -5.51 -0.10
N THR A 112 1.48 -6.33 -0.87
CA THR A 112 0.11 -6.00 -1.28
C THR A 112 -0.85 -6.05 -0.09
N VAL A 113 -0.70 -7.04 0.81
CA VAL A 113 -1.46 -7.12 2.07
C VAL A 113 -1.27 -5.85 2.90
N ALA A 114 -0.02 -5.43 3.12
CA ALA A 114 0.31 -4.21 3.85
C ALA A 114 -0.39 -2.97 3.29
N TRP A 115 -0.51 -2.90 1.96
CA TRP A 115 -1.05 -1.74 1.26
C TRP A 115 -2.59 -1.67 1.26
N VAL A 116 -3.25 -2.82 1.13
CA VAL A 116 -4.71 -2.88 0.96
C VAL A 116 -5.48 -3.01 2.27
N ALA A 117 -4.85 -3.50 3.34
CA ALA A 117 -5.48 -3.64 4.64
C ALA A 117 -5.90 -2.28 5.23
N LEU A 118 -7.18 -2.14 5.55
CA LEU A 118 -7.74 -0.98 6.26
C LEU A 118 -8.31 -1.40 7.62
N PRO A 119 -8.43 -0.47 8.59
CA PRO A 119 -9.11 -0.74 9.85
C PRO A 119 -10.57 -1.17 9.67
N ASP A 120 -11.23 -0.57 8.68
CA ASP A 120 -12.60 -0.83 8.29
C ASP A 120 -12.70 -1.98 7.25
N PRO A 121 -13.54 -3.01 7.48
CA PRO A 121 -13.74 -4.11 6.53
C PRO A 121 -14.30 -3.68 5.17
N THR A 122 -15.25 -2.73 5.13
CA THR A 122 -15.85 -2.26 3.87
C THR A 122 -14.80 -1.55 3.02
N GLY A 123 -14.04 -0.64 3.62
CA GLY A 123 -12.90 0.01 2.98
C GLY A 123 -11.84 -1.00 2.52
N THR A 124 -11.57 -2.04 3.31
CA THR A 124 -10.66 -3.12 2.91
C THR A 124 -11.14 -3.82 1.64
N ALA A 125 -12.41 -4.21 1.59
CA ALA A 125 -13.01 -4.84 0.41
C ALA A 125 -12.93 -3.93 -0.83
N THR A 126 -13.28 -2.65 -0.71
CA THR A 126 -13.18 -1.68 -1.81
C THR A 126 -11.73 -1.51 -2.27
N ARG A 127 -10.78 -1.41 -1.34
CA ARG A 127 -9.35 -1.26 -1.68
C ARG A 127 -8.77 -2.53 -2.29
N VAL A 128 -9.16 -3.71 -1.82
CA VAL A 128 -8.79 -4.99 -2.45
C VAL A 128 -9.35 -5.08 -3.87
N ALA A 129 -10.64 -4.78 -4.06
CA ALA A 129 -11.26 -4.80 -5.38
C ALA A 129 -10.58 -3.85 -6.36
N GLY A 130 -10.34 -2.59 -5.95
CA GLY A 130 -9.60 -1.62 -6.77
C GLY A 130 -8.16 -2.06 -7.09
N ARG A 131 -7.50 -2.74 -6.16
CA ARG A 131 -6.15 -3.28 -6.36
C ARG A 131 -6.14 -4.44 -7.36
N VAL A 132 -7.07 -5.38 -7.23
CA VAL A 132 -7.19 -6.53 -8.15
C VAL A 132 -7.58 -6.04 -9.53
N LEU A 133 -8.67 -5.28 -9.67
CA LEU A 133 -9.14 -4.78 -10.97
C LEU A 133 -8.09 -3.91 -11.66
N GLY A 134 -7.48 -2.96 -10.94
CA GLY A 134 -6.44 -2.11 -11.50
C GLY A 134 -5.21 -2.91 -11.95
N THR A 135 -4.83 -3.96 -11.21
CA THR A 135 -3.69 -4.80 -11.59
C THR A 135 -4.02 -5.64 -12.82
N LEU A 136 -5.21 -6.23 -12.91
CA LEU A 136 -5.63 -7.01 -14.07
C LEU A 136 -5.70 -6.15 -15.33
N VAL A 137 -6.27 -4.95 -15.23
CA VAL A 137 -6.30 -3.98 -16.34
C VAL A 137 -4.89 -3.55 -16.72
N GLY A 138 -4.04 -3.21 -15.75
CA GLY A 138 -2.66 -2.82 -16.00
C GLY A 138 -1.83 -3.92 -16.66
N VAL A 139 -1.96 -5.16 -16.17
CA VAL A 139 -1.34 -6.36 -16.77
C VAL A 139 -1.81 -6.56 -18.20
N ALA A 140 -3.11 -6.50 -18.46
CA ALA A 140 -3.65 -6.67 -19.81
C ALA A 140 -3.09 -5.61 -20.77
N LEU A 141 -3.14 -4.34 -20.37
CA LEU A 141 -2.64 -3.23 -21.18
C LEU A 141 -1.15 -3.35 -21.48
N ILE A 142 -0.32 -3.58 -20.46
CA ILE A 142 1.13 -3.63 -20.66
C ILE A 142 1.55 -4.87 -21.44
N THR A 143 0.85 -6.00 -21.26
CA THR A 143 1.11 -7.23 -22.01
C THR A 143 0.82 -7.01 -23.50
N VAL A 144 -0.32 -6.38 -23.83
CA VAL A 144 -0.65 -6.06 -25.23
C VAL A 144 0.41 -5.16 -25.86
N VAL A 145 0.88 -4.14 -25.15
CA VAL A 145 1.91 -3.23 -25.66
C VAL A 145 3.25 -3.95 -25.86
N ILE A 146 3.72 -4.71 -24.87
CA ILE A 146 5.05 -5.33 -24.93
C ILE A 146 5.07 -6.52 -25.89
N VAL A 147 4.11 -7.44 -25.76
CA VAL A 147 4.05 -8.66 -26.59
C VAL A 147 3.57 -8.36 -28.00
N GLY A 148 2.62 -7.43 -28.15
CA GLY A 148 2.04 -7.10 -29.45
C GLY A 148 2.92 -6.21 -30.32
N ALA A 149 3.65 -5.26 -29.73
CA ALA A 149 4.47 -4.30 -30.50
C ALA A 149 5.98 -4.58 -30.44
N GLY A 150 6.46 -5.40 -29.51
CA GLY A 150 7.89 -5.68 -29.33
C GLY A 150 8.76 -4.41 -29.20
N PRO A 151 8.39 -3.44 -28.34
CA PRO A 151 9.04 -2.14 -28.29
C PRO A 151 10.51 -2.26 -27.86
N GLY A 152 11.37 -1.45 -28.48
CA GLY A 152 12.77 -1.32 -28.07
C GLY A 152 12.93 -0.69 -26.67
N PRO A 153 14.14 -0.74 -26.08
CA PRO A 153 14.38 -0.34 -24.69
C PRO A 153 14.01 1.13 -24.40
N TYR A 154 14.23 2.05 -25.33
CA TYR A 154 13.84 3.46 -25.16
C TYR A 154 12.31 3.63 -25.04
N ALA A 155 11.54 2.88 -25.83
CA ALA A 155 10.08 2.93 -25.76
C ALA A 155 9.57 2.32 -24.44
N ILE A 156 10.20 1.25 -23.95
CA ILE A 156 9.88 0.69 -22.63
C ILE A 156 10.22 1.69 -21.50
N ALA A 157 11.34 2.41 -21.58
CA ALA A 157 11.69 3.46 -20.63
C ALA A 157 10.66 4.61 -20.61
N ILE A 158 10.11 4.98 -21.76
CA ILE A 158 9.01 5.94 -21.83
C ILE A 158 7.76 5.39 -21.13
N LEU A 159 7.43 4.10 -21.31
CA LEU A 159 6.30 3.46 -20.61
C LEU A 159 6.49 3.44 -19.09
N VAL A 160 7.71 3.26 -18.59
CA VAL A 160 8.05 3.40 -17.16
C VAL A 160 7.66 4.80 -16.67
N GLY A 161 8.09 5.85 -17.39
CA GLY A 161 7.77 7.24 -17.04
C GLY A 161 6.26 7.52 -17.07
N ILE A 162 5.55 7.04 -18.09
CA ILE A 162 4.09 7.19 -18.21
C ILE A 162 3.38 6.48 -17.05
N GLY A 163 3.74 5.24 -16.75
CA GLY A 163 3.17 4.48 -15.64
C GLY A 163 3.37 5.18 -14.29
N ALA A 164 4.58 5.70 -14.05
CA ALA A 164 4.90 6.45 -12.83
C ALA A 164 4.09 7.75 -12.73
N LEU A 165 3.95 8.49 -13.84
CA LEU A 165 3.16 9.72 -13.88
C LEU A 165 1.67 9.44 -13.60
N ILE A 166 1.10 8.40 -14.22
CA ILE A 166 -0.29 7.98 -13.96
C ILE A 166 -0.46 7.60 -12.48
N ALA A 167 0.48 6.83 -11.92
CA ALA A 167 0.44 6.44 -10.51
C ALA A 167 0.40 7.69 -9.59
N GLU A 168 1.27 8.67 -9.85
CA GLU A 168 1.40 9.88 -9.04
C GLU A 168 0.16 10.78 -9.15
N VAL A 169 -0.28 11.09 -10.38
CA VAL A 169 -1.44 11.98 -10.61
C VAL A 169 -2.71 11.42 -9.97
N PHE A 170 -2.89 10.10 -10.02
CA PHE A 170 -4.13 9.45 -9.55
C PHE A 170 -4.05 8.91 -8.13
N ILE A 171 -2.93 9.07 -7.40
CA ILE A 171 -2.72 8.46 -6.08
C ILE A 171 -3.81 8.84 -5.05
N VAL A 172 -4.35 10.07 -5.15
CA VAL A 172 -5.47 10.55 -4.32
C VAL A 172 -6.79 10.55 -5.08
N ALA A 173 -6.76 10.78 -6.40
CA ALA A 173 -7.97 10.98 -7.21
C ALA A 173 -8.70 9.66 -7.53
N ASN A 174 -7.97 8.60 -7.93
CA ASN A 174 -8.59 7.33 -8.27
C ASN A 174 -7.61 6.17 -8.03
N TYR A 175 -7.89 5.38 -7.01
CA TYR A 175 -7.02 4.28 -6.62
C TYR A 175 -6.88 3.20 -7.71
N LEU A 176 -7.94 2.88 -8.46
CA LEU A 176 -7.87 1.88 -9.53
C LEU A 176 -6.93 2.35 -10.65
N VAL A 177 -7.09 3.58 -11.12
CA VAL A 177 -6.23 4.16 -12.18
C VAL A 177 -4.79 4.28 -11.70
N CYS A 178 -4.58 4.67 -10.44
CA CYS A 178 -3.26 4.66 -9.81
C CYS A 178 -2.63 3.26 -9.89
N VAL A 179 -3.37 2.21 -9.54
CA VAL A 179 -2.87 0.82 -9.58
C VAL A 179 -2.55 0.37 -11.01
N VAL A 180 -3.33 0.79 -12.01
CA VAL A 180 -2.99 0.55 -13.43
C VAL A 180 -1.62 1.16 -13.72
N GLY A 181 -1.41 2.44 -13.38
CA GLY A 181 -0.12 3.13 -13.55
C GLY A 181 1.04 2.44 -12.83
N VAL A 182 0.86 2.06 -11.56
CA VAL A 182 1.87 1.32 -10.78
C VAL A 182 2.23 -0.01 -11.43
N THR A 183 1.23 -0.74 -11.94
CA THR A 183 1.43 -2.04 -12.57
C THR A 183 2.19 -1.90 -13.90
N THR A 184 1.80 -0.92 -14.71
CA THR A 184 2.51 -0.56 -15.95
C THR A 184 3.96 -0.16 -15.67
N PHE A 185 4.18 0.75 -14.73
CA PHE A 185 5.52 1.18 -14.29
C PHE A 185 6.38 -0.01 -13.90
N MET A 186 5.88 -0.86 -13.00
CA MET A 186 6.62 -1.97 -12.44
C MET A 186 6.98 -3.03 -13.50
N ILE A 187 6.02 -3.42 -14.34
CA ILE A 187 6.25 -4.45 -15.37
C ILE A 187 7.17 -3.92 -16.47
N ALA A 188 7.00 -2.67 -16.90
CA ALA A 188 7.91 -2.05 -17.87
C ALA A 188 9.34 -1.96 -17.30
N LEU A 189 9.50 -1.62 -16.02
CA LEU A 189 10.79 -1.58 -15.36
C LEU A 189 11.44 -2.97 -15.30
N PHE A 190 10.68 -4.00 -14.94
CA PHE A 190 11.15 -5.39 -14.93
C PHE A 190 11.54 -5.88 -16.32
N THR A 191 10.79 -5.47 -17.35
CA THR A 191 11.15 -5.76 -18.75
C THR A 191 12.50 -5.14 -19.13
N LEU A 192 12.80 -3.91 -18.68
CA LEU A 192 14.09 -3.26 -18.96
C LEU A 192 15.27 -3.97 -18.32
N VAL A 193 15.09 -4.54 -17.12
CA VAL A 193 16.15 -5.29 -16.43
C VAL A 193 16.24 -6.75 -16.88
N GLY A 194 15.39 -7.17 -17.83
CA GLY A 194 15.47 -8.47 -18.48
C GLY A 194 14.56 -9.55 -17.90
N ASP A 195 13.61 -9.20 -17.03
CA ASP A 195 12.67 -10.20 -16.49
C ASP A 195 11.72 -10.73 -17.58
N PRO A 196 11.40 -12.04 -17.58
CA PRO A 196 10.50 -12.64 -18.55
C PRO A 196 9.06 -12.13 -18.37
N VAL A 197 8.62 -11.24 -19.26
CA VAL A 197 7.32 -10.55 -19.20
C VAL A 197 6.16 -11.51 -18.98
N GLY A 198 6.09 -12.61 -19.75
CA GLY A 198 5.00 -13.58 -19.68
C GLY A 198 4.82 -14.21 -18.30
N GLU A 199 5.92 -14.55 -17.64
CA GLU A 199 5.91 -15.08 -16.28
C GLU A 199 5.59 -13.97 -15.27
N THR A 200 6.30 -12.84 -15.35
CA THR A 200 6.15 -11.69 -14.44
C THR A 200 4.71 -11.19 -14.38
N VAL A 201 4.02 -11.06 -15.52
CA VAL A 201 2.64 -10.58 -15.55
C VAL A 201 1.65 -11.57 -14.93
N ALA A 202 1.83 -12.87 -15.19
CA ALA A 202 0.99 -13.93 -14.63
C ALA A 202 1.17 -14.01 -13.11
N TYR A 203 2.42 -14.01 -12.64
CA TYR A 203 2.74 -14.00 -11.22
C TYR A 203 2.16 -12.76 -10.53
N ARG A 204 2.21 -11.59 -11.18
CA ARG A 204 1.73 -10.34 -10.58
C ARG A 204 0.21 -10.37 -10.37
N ALA A 205 -0.53 -10.85 -11.36
CA ALA A 205 -1.97 -11.03 -11.26
C ALA A 205 -2.33 -12.01 -10.13
N PHE A 206 -1.69 -13.18 -10.12
CA PHE A 206 -1.96 -14.21 -9.11
C PHE A 206 -1.63 -13.72 -7.69
N CYS A 207 -0.45 -13.13 -7.47
CA CYS A 207 -0.03 -12.62 -6.17
C CYS A 207 -1.01 -11.56 -5.64
N THR A 208 -1.55 -10.72 -6.52
CA THR A 208 -2.49 -9.67 -6.13
C THR A 208 -3.84 -10.25 -5.72
N ILE A 209 -4.35 -11.24 -6.45
CA ILE A 209 -5.59 -11.96 -6.10
C ILE A 209 -5.41 -12.67 -4.75
N LEU A 210 -4.32 -13.42 -4.59
CA LEU A 210 -4.03 -14.16 -3.37
C LEU A 210 -3.88 -13.23 -2.16
N ALA A 211 -3.15 -12.11 -2.30
CA ALA A 211 -3.06 -11.10 -1.26
C ALA A 211 -4.43 -10.51 -0.91
N GLY A 212 -5.30 -10.31 -1.91
CA GLY A 212 -6.68 -9.89 -1.71
C GLY A 212 -7.49 -10.88 -0.88
N VAL A 213 -7.41 -12.18 -1.23
CA VAL A 213 -8.08 -13.27 -0.49
C VAL A 213 -7.60 -13.33 0.96
N ILE A 214 -6.27 -13.31 1.18
CA ILE A 214 -5.68 -13.31 2.53
C ILE A 214 -6.18 -12.10 3.34
N THR A 215 -6.16 -10.91 2.74
CA THR A 215 -6.55 -9.67 3.43
C THR A 215 -8.04 -9.68 3.78
N ILE A 216 -8.90 -10.13 2.86
CA ILE A 216 -10.34 -10.25 3.12
C ILE A 216 -10.61 -11.27 4.23
N ALA A 217 -10.00 -12.45 4.16
CA ALA A 217 -10.17 -13.50 5.17
C ALA A 217 -9.79 -12.99 6.57
N TRP A 218 -8.65 -12.31 6.71
CA TRP A 218 -8.23 -11.72 7.99
C TRP A 218 -9.07 -10.52 8.42
N SER A 219 -9.67 -9.77 7.48
CA SER A 219 -10.57 -8.65 7.81
C SER A 219 -11.87 -9.12 8.49
N MET A 220 -12.31 -10.34 8.18
CA MET A 220 -13.51 -10.98 8.75
C MET A 220 -13.28 -11.56 10.15
N VAL A 221 -12.03 -11.82 10.52
CA VAL A 221 -11.69 -12.25 11.88
C VAL A 221 -11.86 -11.06 12.80
N TRP A 222 -12.80 -11.14 13.75
CA TRP A 222 -13.03 -10.09 14.75
C TRP A 222 -13.40 -8.71 14.12
N PRO A 223 -14.53 -8.63 13.40
CA PRO A 223 -14.89 -7.43 12.67
C PRO A 223 -15.11 -6.25 13.62
N ALA A 224 -14.68 -5.06 13.18
CA ALA A 224 -15.01 -3.82 13.89
C ALA A 224 -16.53 -3.67 13.85
N VAL A 225 -17.17 -3.48 15.00
CA VAL A 225 -18.60 -3.21 15.05
C VAL A 225 -18.78 -1.78 14.58
N GLY A 226 -19.35 -1.59 13.39
CA GLY A 226 -19.50 -0.30 12.75
C GLY A 226 -20.05 0.76 13.71
N HIS A 227 -19.29 1.83 13.92
CA HIS A 227 -19.73 3.05 14.59
C HIS A 227 -20.70 3.89 13.74
N GLU A 228 -21.22 3.36 12.62
CA GLU A 228 -22.03 4.11 11.65
C GLU A 228 -23.45 4.48 12.09
N HIS A 229 -23.95 4.01 13.23
CA HIS A 229 -25.30 4.38 13.68
C HIS A 229 -25.37 5.35 14.87
N ARG A 230 -24.27 5.79 15.48
CA ARG A 230 -24.37 6.61 16.72
C ARG A 230 -24.53 8.12 16.48
N HIS A 231 -24.15 8.62 15.31
CA HIS A 231 -24.26 10.06 14.99
C HIS A 231 -25.64 10.45 14.45
N LEU A 232 -26.30 9.55 13.70
CA LEU A 232 -27.64 9.78 13.16
C LEU A 232 -28.73 9.75 14.26
N PHE A 233 -28.55 8.95 15.30
CA PHE A 233 -29.50 8.89 16.43
C PHE A 233 -29.29 9.96 17.51
N ARG A 234 -28.12 10.62 17.55
CA ARG A 234 -27.85 11.70 18.52
C ARG A 234 -28.43 13.03 18.05
N GLY A 235 -28.34 13.34 16.76
CA GLY A 235 -28.96 14.54 16.19
C GLY A 235 -30.48 14.57 16.34
N ARG A 236 -31.16 13.42 16.17
CA ARG A 236 -32.63 13.34 16.22
C ARG A 236 -33.21 13.50 17.63
N ARG A 237 -32.49 13.05 18.68
CA ARG A 237 -32.95 13.22 20.08
C ARG A 237 -32.81 14.64 20.59
N GLU A 238 -31.89 15.43 20.04
CA GLU A 238 -31.72 16.83 20.42
C GLU A 238 -32.74 17.74 19.70
N THR A 239 -33.26 17.33 18.54
CA THR A 239 -34.31 18.10 17.83
C THR A 239 -35.71 17.88 18.40
N ASP A 240 -36.01 16.68 18.93
CA ASP A 240 -37.30 16.35 19.53
C ASP A 240 -37.42 16.77 21.01
N ALA A 241 -36.35 17.26 21.63
CA ALA A 241 -36.29 17.61 23.06
C ALA A 241 -36.32 19.11 23.34
N GLN A 242 -36.61 19.95 22.35
CA GLN A 242 -36.85 21.37 22.55
C GLN A 242 -38.36 21.60 22.66
N PRO A 243 -38.94 21.66 23.88
CA PRO A 243 -40.33 22.08 24.03
C PRO A 243 -40.44 23.54 23.62
N ASP A 244 -41.42 23.84 22.76
CA ASP A 244 -41.90 25.20 22.49
C ASP A 244 -42.11 25.91 23.83
N SER A 245 -41.15 26.77 24.18
CA SER A 245 -41.31 27.76 25.22
C SER A 245 -41.74 29.05 24.52
N SER A 246 -43.04 29.26 24.63
CA SER A 246 -43.81 30.51 24.49
C SER A 246 -43.04 31.79 24.75
#